data_AF-A0A4V2FWV0-F1
#
_entry.id   AF-A0A4V2FWV0-F1
#
_cell.length_a   1.000
_cell.length_b   1.000
_cell.length_c   1.000
_cell.angle_alpha   90.00
_cell.angle_beta   90.00
_cell.angle_gamma   90.00
#
_symmetry.space_group_name_H-M   'P 1'
#
loop_
_entity.id
_entity.type
_entity.pdbx_description
1 polymer ?
#
loop_
_entity_poly.entity_id
_entity_poly.type
_entity_poly.pdbx_seq_one_letter_code
_entity_poly.pdbx_strand_id
1 'polypeptide(L)'
;MTDDRAVESQADSGWAMSGVAFAATMLLMIGGFQVITGLAAIINDDYFVRVRGYAFDLDITAWGWIHLILGLALIVTGIGLFSRAVWAGVIALFLVVLSAIDNFFFIPYQPFWSLLLIALDVWIIWALTRPRALRR
;
A
#
# COMPACT_ATOMS: atom_id res chain seq x y z
N MET A 1 15.97 -10.02 39.45
CA MET A 1 15.78 -8.80 38.62
C MET A 1 16.57 -8.91 37.30
N THR A 2 16.51 -10.06 36.64
CA THR A 2 17.25 -10.35 35.38
C THR A 2 16.38 -11.02 34.31
N ASP A 3 15.16 -11.46 34.66
CA ASP A 3 14.27 -12.20 33.77
C ASP A 3 13.34 -11.28 32.97
N ASP A 4 12.87 -10.19 33.60
CA ASP A 4 11.98 -9.21 32.95
C ASP A 4 12.59 -8.60 31.67
N ARG A 5 13.91 -8.38 31.64
CA ARG A 5 14.60 -7.79 30.47
C ARG A 5 14.72 -8.75 29.29
N ALA A 6 14.78 -10.05 29.55
CA ALA A 6 14.84 -11.07 28.50
C ALA A 6 13.48 -11.24 27.82
N VAL A 7 12.39 -11.21 28.62
CA VAL A 7 11.00 -11.28 28.15
C VAL A 7 10.63 -10.01 27.36
N GLU A 8 11.02 -8.83 27.86
CA GLU A 8 10.78 -7.54 27.20
C GLU A 8 11.53 -7.43 25.86
N SER A 9 12.79 -7.89 25.80
CA SER A 9 13.59 -7.99 24.57
C SER A 9 13.01 -8.95 23.53
N GLN A 10 12.52 -10.13 23.95
CA GLN A 10 11.95 -11.11 23.02
C GLN A 10 10.59 -10.67 22.48
N ALA A 11 9.73 -10.10 23.33
CA ALA A 11 8.47 -9.49 22.91
C ALA A 11 8.72 -8.34 21.92
N ASP A 12 9.71 -7.49 22.18
CA ASP A 12 10.07 -6.38 21.30
C ASP A 12 10.52 -6.83 19.90
N SER A 13 11.26 -7.94 19.82
CA SER A 13 11.72 -8.53 18.55
C SER A 13 10.61 -9.24 17.76
N GLY A 14 9.71 -9.96 18.45
CA GLY A 14 8.60 -10.68 17.81
C GLY A 14 7.54 -9.75 17.23
N TRP A 15 7.27 -8.63 17.92
CA TRP A 15 6.30 -7.63 17.48
C TRP A 15 6.84 -6.69 16.40
N ALA A 16 8.15 -6.40 16.39
CA ALA A 16 8.80 -5.69 15.29
C ALA A 16 8.81 -6.54 14.00
N MET A 17 9.02 -7.86 14.15
CA MET A 17 8.95 -8.82 13.04
C MET A 17 7.51 -8.95 12.49
N SER A 18 6.49 -8.81 13.35
CA SER A 18 5.09 -8.90 12.91
C SER A 18 4.60 -7.67 12.12
N GLY A 19 5.08 -6.46 12.46
CA GLY A 19 4.69 -5.23 11.76
C GLY A 19 5.16 -5.17 10.30
N VAL A 20 6.42 -5.54 10.06
CA VAL A 20 7.00 -5.57 8.70
C VAL A 20 6.40 -6.69 7.85
N ALA A 21 6.19 -7.87 8.42
CA ALA A 21 5.54 -8.97 7.70
C ALA A 21 4.07 -8.63 7.33
N PHE A 22 3.35 -7.96 8.23
CA PHE A 22 2.02 -7.45 7.95
C PHE A 22 2.03 -6.42 6.81
N ALA A 23 2.91 -5.41 6.90
CA ALA A 23 3.05 -4.39 5.86
C ALA A 23 3.40 -5.01 4.50
N ALA A 24 4.34 -5.95 4.46
CA ALA A 24 4.70 -6.67 3.24
C ALA A 24 3.51 -7.44 2.64
N THR A 25 2.74 -8.14 3.48
CA THR A 25 1.53 -8.87 3.03
C THR A 25 0.48 -7.91 2.48
N MET A 26 0.24 -6.78 3.15
CA MET A 26 -0.71 -5.76 2.70
C MET A 26 -0.26 -5.11 1.39
N LEU A 27 1.04 -4.83 1.19
CA LEU A 27 1.57 -4.32 -0.08
C LEU A 27 1.30 -5.29 -1.24
N LEU A 28 1.51 -6.60 -1.03
CA LEU A 28 1.20 -7.60 -2.06
C LEU A 28 -0.30 -7.62 -2.40
N MET A 29 -1.15 -7.52 -1.37
CA MET A 29 -2.60 -7.55 -1.54
C MET A 29 -3.11 -6.30 -2.26
N ILE A 30 -2.74 -5.10 -1.80
CA ILE A 30 -3.11 -3.83 -2.43
C ILE A 30 -2.55 -3.75 -3.85
N GLY A 31 -1.28 -4.13 -4.04
CA GLY A 31 -0.67 -4.14 -5.36
C GLY A 31 -1.39 -5.10 -6.31
N GLY A 32 -1.78 -6.27 -5.84
CA GLY A 32 -2.61 -7.20 -6.61
C GLY A 32 -3.98 -6.63 -6.99
N PHE A 33 -4.65 -5.96 -6.05
CA PHE A 33 -5.93 -5.30 -6.32
C PHE A 33 -5.78 -4.19 -7.35
N GLN A 34 -4.76 -3.34 -7.24
CA GLN A 34 -4.52 -2.29 -8.24
C GLN A 34 -4.16 -2.85 -9.62
N VAL A 35 -3.40 -3.95 -9.71
CA VAL A 35 -3.13 -4.61 -10.99
C VAL A 35 -4.43 -5.08 -11.64
N ILE A 36 -5.34 -5.68 -10.87
CA ILE A 36 -6.65 -6.15 -11.37
C ILE A 36 -7.50 -4.96 -11.82
N THR A 37 -7.62 -3.92 -11.00
CA THR A 37 -8.37 -2.69 -11.33
C THR A 37 -7.79 -2.00 -12.56
N GLY A 38 -6.46 -1.91 -12.64
CA GLY A 38 -5.75 -1.28 -13.74
C GLY A 38 -5.96 -2.03 -15.06
N LEU A 39 -5.84 -3.35 -15.02
CA LEU A 39 -6.09 -4.19 -16.18
C LEU A 39 -7.56 -4.13 -16.63
N ALA A 40 -8.51 -4.12 -15.68
CA ALA A 40 -9.92 -3.95 -15.98
C ALA A 40 -10.19 -2.62 -16.69
N ALA A 41 -9.63 -1.51 -16.20
CA ALA A 41 -9.77 -0.18 -16.80
C ALA A 41 -9.09 -0.03 -18.18
N ILE A 42 -8.02 -0.80 -18.44
CA ILE A 42 -7.37 -0.85 -19.75
C ILE A 42 -8.17 -1.69 -20.76
N ILE A 43 -8.72 -2.83 -20.33
CA ILE A 43 -9.41 -3.78 -21.22
C ILE A 43 -10.86 -3.35 -21.50
N ASN A 44 -11.56 -2.84 -20.49
CA ASN A 44 -12.99 -2.51 -20.60
C ASN A 44 -13.35 -1.32 -19.71
N ASP A 45 -13.39 -0.13 -20.30
CA ASP A 45 -13.69 1.14 -19.65
C ASP A 45 -15.19 1.33 -19.33
N ASP A 46 -16.10 0.58 -19.95
CA ASP A 46 -17.56 0.71 -19.77
C ASP A 46 -18.06 0.30 -18.37
N TYR A 47 -17.22 -0.36 -17.55
CA TYR A 47 -17.57 -0.72 -16.16
C TYR A 47 -17.52 0.47 -15.19
N PHE A 48 -16.77 1.53 -15.53
CA PHE A 48 -16.56 2.66 -14.62
C PHE A 48 -17.58 3.77 -14.84
N VAL A 49 -18.02 4.39 -13.74
CA VAL A 49 -18.94 5.53 -13.80
C VAL A 49 -18.22 6.70 -14.46
N ARG A 50 -18.72 7.16 -15.62
CA ARG A 50 -18.22 8.37 -16.28
C ARG A 50 -18.63 9.61 -15.50
N VAL A 51 -17.65 10.32 -14.93
CA VAL A 51 -17.87 11.53 -14.15
C VAL A 51 -17.66 12.76 -15.03
N ARG A 52 -18.74 13.41 -15.45
CA ARG A 52 -18.64 14.66 -16.24
C ARG A 52 -18.27 15.85 -15.36
N GLY A 53 -17.26 16.61 -15.77
CA GLY A 53 -16.91 17.90 -15.14
C GLY A 53 -16.01 17.79 -13.90
N TYR A 54 -15.29 16.68 -13.74
CA TYR A 54 -14.28 16.54 -12.69
C TYR A 54 -12.95 17.19 -13.14
N ALA A 55 -12.29 17.91 -12.24
CA ALA A 55 -11.05 18.63 -12.56
C ALA A 55 -9.88 17.70 -12.95
N PHE A 56 -9.95 16.43 -12.54
CA PHE A 56 -9.00 15.37 -12.90
C PHE A 56 -9.68 14.24 -13.68
N ASP A 57 -10.63 14.60 -14.56
CA ASP A 57 -11.30 13.66 -15.48
C ASP A 57 -10.33 13.16 -16.55
N LEU A 58 -9.35 12.35 -16.13
CA LEU A 58 -8.51 11.59 -17.04
C LEU A 58 -9.33 10.47 -17.67
N ASP A 59 -8.94 10.08 -18.87
CA ASP A 59 -9.48 8.90 -19.52
C ASP A 59 -9.32 7.67 -18.60
N ILE A 60 -10.32 6.80 -18.55
CA ILE A 60 -10.37 5.62 -17.68
C ILE A 60 -9.18 4.70 -17.99
N THR A 61 -8.77 4.59 -19.26
CA THR A 61 -7.57 3.85 -19.65
C THR A 61 -6.29 4.44 -19.05
N ALA A 62 -6.19 5.76 -18.90
CA ALA A 62 -5.04 6.41 -18.27
C ALA A 62 -4.97 6.06 -16.77
N TRP A 63 -6.10 6.10 -16.06
CA TRP A 63 -6.21 5.60 -14.69
C TRP A 63 -5.81 4.13 -14.58
N GLY A 64 -6.19 3.33 -15.58
CA GLY A 64 -5.82 1.92 -15.65
C GLY A 64 -4.31 1.68 -15.65
N TRP A 65 -3.56 2.46 -16.44
CA TRP A 65 -2.10 2.39 -16.44
C TRP A 65 -1.46 2.85 -15.13
N ILE A 66 -2.02 3.89 -14.50
CA ILE A 66 -1.52 4.38 -13.19
C ILE A 66 -1.64 3.27 -12.14
N HIS A 67 -2.83 2.68 -11.99
CA HIS A 67 -3.07 1.59 -11.04
C HIS A 67 -2.21 0.35 -11.37
N LEU A 68 -2.05 0.01 -12.65
CA LEU A 68 -1.25 -1.14 -13.05
C LEU A 68 0.23 -0.98 -12.66
N ILE A 69 0.83 0.16 -13.00
CA ILE A 69 2.26 0.43 -12.71
C ILE A 69 2.48 0.53 -11.20
N LEU A 70 1.61 1.27 -10.51
CA LEU A 70 1.71 1.46 -9.07
C LEU A 70 1.52 0.14 -8.32
N GLY A 71 0.54 -0.68 -8.74
CA GLY A 71 0.30 -2.00 -8.19
C GLY A 71 1.49 -2.94 -8.32
N LEU A 72 2.13 -2.98 -9.51
CA LEU A 72 3.36 -3.75 -9.71
C LEU A 72 4.51 -3.25 -8.82
N ALA A 73 4.67 -1.94 -8.67
CA ALA A 73 5.70 -1.37 -7.79
C ALA A 73 5.47 -1.73 -6.32
N LEU A 74 4.22 -1.72 -5.85
CA LEU A 74 3.84 -2.17 -4.50
C LEU A 74 4.17 -3.65 -4.29
N ILE A 75 3.87 -4.52 -5.27
CA ILE A 75 4.20 -5.95 -5.21
C ILE A 75 5.71 -6.16 -5.07
N VAL A 76 6.51 -5.54 -5.93
CA VAL A 76 7.98 -5.64 -5.90
C VAL A 76 8.52 -5.17 -4.55
N THR A 77 7.98 -4.08 -4.02
CA THR A 77 8.39 -3.53 -2.73
C THR A 77 7.99 -4.43 -1.56
N GLY A 78 6.81 -5.06 -1.60
CA GLY A 78 6.37 -6.06 -0.62
C GLY A 78 7.30 -7.27 -0.56
N ILE A 79 7.73 -7.78 -1.73
CA ILE A 79 8.75 -8.85 -1.82
C ILE A 79 10.08 -8.37 -1.22
N GLY A 80 10.47 -7.11 -1.48
CA GLY A 80 11.66 -6.48 -0.91
C GLY A 80 11.64 -6.40 0.62
N LEU A 81 10.48 -6.11 1.23
CA LEU A 81 10.30 -6.12 2.68
C LEU A 81 10.49 -7.52 3.29
N PHE A 82 9.96 -8.58 2.66
CA PHE A 82 10.20 -9.95 3.12
C PHE A 82 11.67 -10.34 3.03
N SER A 83 12.38 -9.80 2.04
CA SER A 83 13.82 -10.02 1.85
C SER A 83 14.68 -9.14 2.78
N ARG A 84 14.08 -8.35 3.68
CA ARG A 84 14.76 -7.42 4.59
C ARG A 84 15.67 -6.41 3.86
N ALA A 85 15.31 -6.02 2.65
CA ALA A 85 16.10 -5.06 1.88
C ALA A 85 16.06 -3.67 2.55
N VAL A 86 17.22 -3.04 2.73
CA VAL A 86 17.36 -1.76 3.46
C VAL A 86 16.55 -0.63 2.82
N TRP A 87 16.34 -0.68 1.50
CA TRP A 87 15.57 0.31 0.75
C TRP A 87 14.06 0.12 0.85
N ALA A 88 13.57 -1.10 1.14
CA ALA A 88 12.17 -1.46 0.96
C ALA A 88 11.22 -0.68 1.87
N GLY A 89 11.65 -0.32 3.09
CA GLY A 89 10.82 0.48 4.01
C GLY A 89 10.55 1.90 3.50
N VAL A 90 11.58 2.58 2.99
CA VAL A 90 11.44 3.96 2.49
C VAL A 90 10.61 3.98 1.20
N ILE A 91 10.87 3.04 0.29
CA ILE A 91 10.10 2.94 -0.95
C ILE A 91 8.64 2.54 -0.66
N ALA A 92 8.40 1.64 0.30
CA ALA A 92 7.04 1.28 0.71
C ALA A 92 6.24 2.49 1.18
N LEU A 93 6.80 3.30 2.09
CA LEU A 93 6.11 4.50 2.57
C LEU A 93 5.79 5.47 1.44
N PHE A 94 6.74 5.70 0.52
CA PHE A 94 6.53 6.56 -0.63
C PHE A 94 5.40 6.03 -1.55
N LEU A 95 5.47 4.77 -1.94
CA LEU A 95 4.49 4.17 -2.85
C LEU A 95 3.09 4.06 -2.22
N VAL A 96 3.00 3.79 -0.93
CA VAL A 96 1.71 3.73 -0.20
C VAL A 96 1.06 5.11 -0.12
N VAL A 97 1.85 6.17 0.06
CA VAL A 97 1.31 7.54 -0.02
C VAL A 97 0.82 7.85 -1.43
N LEU A 98 1.58 7.47 -2.47
CA LEU A 98 1.12 7.63 -3.85
C LEU A 98 -0.16 6.82 -4.12
N SER A 99 -0.26 5.60 -3.61
CA SER A 99 -1.45 4.74 -3.68
C SER A 99 -2.67 5.40 -3.06
N ALA A 100 -2.52 6.00 -1.87
CA ALA A 100 -3.61 6.68 -1.21
C ALA A 100 -4.07 7.93 -2.00
N ILE A 101 -3.14 8.67 -2.60
CA ILE A 101 -3.44 9.84 -3.44
C ILE A 101 -4.14 9.42 -4.73
N ASP A 102 -3.64 8.39 -5.40
CA ASP A 102 -4.25 7.82 -6.61
C ASP A 102 -5.69 7.37 -6.34
N ASN A 103 -5.89 6.61 -5.25
CA ASN A 103 -7.21 6.18 -4.85
C ASN A 103 -8.12 7.35 -4.43
N PHE A 104 -7.58 8.41 -3.84
CA PHE A 104 -8.36 9.62 -3.54
C PHE A 104 -8.92 10.27 -4.80
N PHE A 105 -8.10 10.39 -5.85
CA PHE A 105 -8.59 10.88 -7.15
C PHE A 105 -9.54 9.90 -7.83
N PHE A 106 -9.45 8.61 -7.51
CA PHE A 106 -10.33 7.59 -8.05
C PHE A 106 -11.70 7.48 -7.35
N ILE A 107 -11.91 8.17 -6.21
CA ILE A 107 -13.17 8.17 -5.44
C ILE A 107 -14.41 8.45 -6.30
N PRO A 108 -14.42 9.43 -7.23
CA PRO A 108 -15.59 9.70 -8.06
C PRO A 108 -15.99 8.53 -8.97
N TYR A 109 -15.03 7.67 -9.35
CA TYR A 109 -15.27 6.51 -10.21
C TYR A 109 -15.74 5.30 -9.40
N GLN A 110 -15.07 4.97 -8.29
CA GLN A 110 -15.40 3.83 -7.41
C GLN A 110 -15.18 4.13 -5.92
N PRO A 111 -16.11 4.85 -5.25
CA PRO A 111 -15.87 5.43 -3.93
C PRO A 111 -15.58 4.40 -2.84
N PHE A 112 -16.34 3.31 -2.78
CA PHE A 112 -16.16 2.29 -1.75
C PHE A 112 -14.83 1.52 -1.90
N TRP A 113 -14.42 1.24 -3.13
CA TRP A 113 -13.15 0.57 -3.41
C TRP A 113 -11.97 1.48 -3.09
N SER A 114 -12.02 2.74 -3.52
CA SER A 114 -11.01 3.74 -3.22
C SER A 114 -10.83 3.95 -1.71
N LEU A 115 -11.92 4.09 -0.97
CA LEU A 115 -11.87 4.25 0.49
C LEU A 115 -11.27 3.03 1.19
N LEU A 116 -11.58 1.82 0.72
CA LEU A 116 -10.98 0.60 1.25
C LEU A 116 -9.47 0.59 1.04
N LEU A 117 -8.98 0.90 -0.16
CA LEU A 117 -7.54 0.92 -0.43
C LEU A 117 -6.83 2.02 0.37
N ILE A 118 -7.39 3.22 0.47
CA ILE A 118 -6.85 4.30 1.32
C ILE A 118 -6.75 3.86 2.79
N ALA A 119 -7.78 3.17 3.31
CA ALA A 119 -7.75 2.69 4.69
C ALA A 119 -6.65 1.65 4.92
N LEU A 120 -6.44 0.74 3.97
CA LEU A 120 -5.36 -0.25 4.01
C LEU A 120 -3.98 0.42 3.91
N ASP A 121 -3.84 1.45 3.06
CA ASP A 121 -2.62 2.23 2.93
C ASP A 121 -2.23 2.91 4.26
N VAL A 122 -3.19 3.53 4.95
CA VAL A 122 -2.98 4.09 6.29
C VAL A 122 -2.52 3.03 7.28
N TRP A 123 -3.06 1.81 7.19
CA TRP A 123 -2.64 0.70 8.04
C TRP A 123 -1.19 0.27 7.79
N ILE A 124 -0.76 0.25 6.53
CA ILE A 124 0.63 -0.02 6.17
C ILE A 124 1.55 1.07 6.73
N ILE A 125 1.20 2.35 6.54
CA ILE A 125 1.98 3.47 7.08
C ILE A 125 2.12 3.32 8.59
N TRP A 126 1.03 3.07 9.29
CA TRP A 126 1.04 2.84 10.73
C TRP A 126 1.90 1.64 11.13
N ALA A 127 1.85 0.54 10.39
CA ALA A 127 2.64 -0.66 10.67
C ALA A 127 4.14 -0.40 10.49
N LEU A 128 4.53 0.38 9.48
CA LEU A 128 5.93 0.71 9.17
C LEU A 128 6.50 1.85 10.02
N THR A 129 5.66 2.77 10.49
CA THR A 129 6.07 3.95 11.28
C THR A 129 5.94 3.74 12.78
N ARG A 130 5.37 2.62 13.22
CA ARG A 130 5.29 2.29 14.64
C ARG A 130 6.69 2.32 15.27
N PRO A 131 6.87 2.98 16.43
CA PRO A 131 8.21 3.23 16.95
C PRO A 131 8.93 1.93 17.34
N ARG A 132 10.01 1.59 16.63
CA ARG A 132 11.24 0.95 17.17
C ARG A 132 12.44 1.19 16.23
N ALA A 133 13.07 2.37 16.24
CA ALA A 133 14.28 2.60 15.43
C ALA A 133 15.21 3.80 15.81
N LEU A 134 15.13 4.42 17.00
CA LEU A 134 16.09 5.47 17.42
C LEU A 134 16.93 5.12 18.66
N ARG A 135 16.93 3.86 19.10
CA ARG A 135 17.94 3.38 20.04
C ARG A 135 19.04 2.68 19.25
N ARG A 136 20.02 3.47 18.83
CA ARG A 136 21.38 2.98 18.62
C ARG A 136 22.10 2.94 19.96
#